data_AF-X6N7C7-F1
#
_entry.id   AF-X6N7C7-F1
#
_cell.length_a   1.000
_cell.length_b   1.000
_cell.length_c   1.000
_cell.angle_alpha   90.00
_cell.angle_beta   90.00
_cell.angle_gamma   90.00
#
_symmetry.space_group_name_H-M   'P 1'
#
loop_
_entity.id
_entity.type
_entity.pdbx_description
1 polymer ?
#
loop_
_entity_poly.entity_id
_entity_poly.type
_entity_poly.pdbx_seq_one_letter_code
_entity_poly.pdbx_strand_id
1 'polypeptide(L)'
;MTVLDVLIEAARELAHLDKLFDDSIAYEAFQSPSASNKQYPSVKTVEPTKAMVTSKTTESKQNSNTEDESNINDHDHDHDNSDNDDIVTQYTRPQHVSTPDRWRVIDARVAEKTKRWASKVKHVPLHENTFHLHVNLFVYPLMDRYIQNYSFLEQFSMLHGRILFTLGCLIECAGPYSPHILRLSKDLFQMLICHFNHPKAEIRRSTYFALAKILSTCPINILLHEEWFMQEWTGIVSDLGNAMKNDPDVPVRDLARHCLVVFDKATKNIQNDDLFI
;
A
#
# COMPACT_ATOMS: atom_id res chain seq x y z
N MET A 1 33.76 -5.29 2.39
CA MET A 1 32.38 -4.86 2.19
C MET A 1 31.92 -4.09 3.42
N THR A 2 32.27 -2.81 3.43
CA THR A 2 31.79 -1.80 4.37
C THR A 2 30.37 -1.36 3.97
N VAL A 3 29.70 -0.57 4.82
CA VAL A 3 28.44 0.09 4.43
C VAL A 3 28.65 0.99 3.22
N LEU A 4 29.82 1.65 3.13
CA LEU A 4 30.21 2.48 1.99
C LEU A 4 30.32 1.66 0.69
N ASP A 5 30.89 0.44 0.74
CA ASP A 5 31.00 -0.43 -0.44
C ASP A 5 29.61 -0.81 -1.00
N VAL A 6 28.63 -1.06 -0.11
CA VAL A 6 27.25 -1.42 -0.53
C VAL A 6 26.49 -0.18 -1.01
N LEU A 7 26.69 0.99 -0.39
CA LEU A 7 26.15 2.25 -0.89
C LEU A 7 26.73 2.63 -2.25
N ILE A 8 28.03 2.38 -2.50
CA ILE A 8 28.66 2.59 -3.81
C ILE A 8 28.07 1.67 -4.88
N GLU A 9 27.84 0.39 -4.57
CA GLU A 9 27.27 -0.54 -5.57
C GLU A 9 25.77 -0.29 -5.82
N ALA A 10 25.01 0.07 -4.78
CA ALA A 10 23.63 0.55 -4.94
C ALA A 10 23.58 1.87 -5.75
N ALA A 11 24.50 2.80 -5.49
CA ALA A 11 24.65 4.02 -6.26
C ALA A 11 25.10 3.76 -7.71
N ARG A 12 25.77 2.64 -8.02
CA ARG A 12 26.05 2.21 -9.41
C ARG A 12 24.81 1.66 -10.11
N GLU A 13 24.01 0.81 -9.47
CA GLU A 13 22.69 0.38 -9.99
C GLU A 13 21.81 1.61 -10.29
N LEU A 14 21.79 2.60 -9.39
CA LEU A 14 21.04 3.84 -9.55
C LEU A 14 21.65 4.78 -10.60
N ALA A 15 22.98 4.97 -10.66
CA ALA A 15 23.63 5.76 -11.71
C ALA A 15 23.45 5.16 -13.12
N HIS A 16 23.22 3.84 -13.20
CA HIS A 16 22.86 3.18 -14.45
C HIS A 16 21.41 3.46 -14.89
N LEU A 17 20.57 3.97 -13.98
CA LEU A 17 19.24 4.54 -14.24
C LEU A 17 19.29 6.05 -14.46
N ASP A 18 20.12 6.81 -13.72
CA ASP A 18 20.30 8.26 -13.94
C ASP A 18 20.86 8.58 -15.34
N LYS A 19 21.55 7.64 -16.00
CA LYS A 19 21.90 7.75 -17.44
C LYS A 19 20.71 7.79 -18.42
N LEU A 20 19.47 7.64 -17.95
CA LEU A 20 18.24 7.92 -18.69
C LEU A 20 17.63 9.29 -18.35
N PHE A 21 18.19 10.01 -17.38
CA PHE A 21 17.63 11.22 -16.74
C PHE A 21 18.71 12.29 -16.44
N ASP A 22 19.77 12.34 -17.26
CA ASP A 22 20.92 13.24 -17.11
C ASP A 22 20.58 14.70 -17.47
N ASP A 23 19.80 15.35 -16.60
CA ASP A 23 19.47 16.78 -16.64
C ASP A 23 19.18 17.29 -15.20
N SER A 24 19.91 18.32 -14.75
CA SER A 24 19.73 19.11 -13.51
C SER A 24 20.25 18.60 -12.13
N ILE A 25 21.59 18.67 -11.95
CA ILE A 25 22.28 19.31 -10.77
C ILE A 25 22.33 18.55 -9.41
N ALA A 26 23.47 18.67 -8.70
CA ALA A 26 23.85 18.02 -7.43
C ALA A 26 24.28 19.03 -6.32
N TYR A 27 24.62 18.58 -5.09
CA TYR A 27 25.89 18.93 -4.34
C TYR A 27 26.02 18.26 -2.92
N GLU A 28 27.02 17.35 -2.72
CA GLU A 28 27.37 16.40 -1.58
C GLU A 28 27.38 16.92 -0.09
N ALA A 29 27.36 16.16 1.05
CA ALA A 29 27.08 14.75 1.48
C ALA A 29 26.16 14.54 2.78
N PHE A 30 26.35 14.09 4.06
CA PHE A 30 27.39 13.58 5.02
C PHE A 30 26.79 12.80 6.26
N GLN A 31 27.32 12.96 7.51
CA GLN A 31 27.32 11.99 8.64
C GLN A 31 27.50 12.69 10.04
N SER A 32 27.43 12.08 11.25
CA SER A 32 27.87 10.74 11.73
C SER A 32 27.18 10.27 13.07
N PRO A 33 27.55 9.16 13.78
CA PRO A 33 26.62 8.04 14.13
C PRO A 33 26.54 7.68 15.64
N SER A 34 25.84 6.66 16.18
CA SER A 34 24.62 5.87 15.84
C SER A 34 24.26 4.94 17.05
N ALA A 35 22.99 4.58 17.29
CA ALA A 35 22.54 3.67 18.39
C ALA A 35 21.10 3.14 18.13
N SER A 36 20.49 2.16 18.82
CA SER A 36 20.93 1.03 19.70
C SER A 36 19.94 -0.15 19.62
N ASN A 37 20.35 -1.37 20.01
CA ASN A 37 19.73 -2.62 19.51
C ASN A 37 18.88 -3.49 20.47
N LYS A 38 17.87 -4.17 19.90
CA LYS A 38 17.01 -5.24 20.47
C LYS A 38 16.46 -6.14 19.35
N GLN A 39 16.29 -7.44 19.63
CA GLN A 39 16.21 -8.50 18.61
C GLN A 39 14.83 -9.22 18.55
N TYR A 40 14.47 -9.73 17.36
CA TYR A 40 13.15 -10.27 17.01
C TYR A 40 13.23 -11.73 16.49
N PRO A 41 12.13 -12.51 16.46
CA PRO A 41 12.13 -13.91 16.02
C PRO A 41 12.31 -14.04 14.49
N SER A 42 13.24 -14.90 14.07
CA SER A 42 13.54 -15.16 12.66
C SER A 42 12.57 -16.16 12.03
N VAL A 43 11.97 -15.80 10.89
CA VAL A 43 11.14 -16.70 10.07
C VAL A 43 12.03 -17.66 9.29
N LYS A 44 11.73 -18.97 9.34
CA LYS A 44 12.47 -20.00 8.60
C LYS A 44 12.04 -20.02 7.13
N THR A 45 12.98 -19.79 6.23
CA THR A 45 12.80 -19.99 4.79
C THR A 45 12.43 -21.44 4.50
N VAL A 46 11.31 -21.67 3.79
CA VAL A 46 10.86 -23.00 3.38
C VAL A 46 11.33 -23.27 1.95
N GLU A 47 12.18 -24.29 1.78
CA GLU A 47 12.62 -24.71 0.44
C GLU A 47 11.49 -25.39 -0.36
N PRO A 48 11.40 -25.19 -1.69
CA PRO A 48 10.39 -25.83 -2.53
C PRO A 48 10.75 -27.30 -2.83
N THR A 49 10.15 -28.23 -2.10
CA THR A 49 10.36 -29.67 -2.29
C THR A 49 9.94 -30.14 -3.68
N LYS A 50 10.86 -30.78 -4.42
CA LYS A 50 10.55 -31.40 -5.73
C LYS A 50 9.61 -32.60 -5.56
N ALA A 51 8.40 -32.51 -6.10
CA ALA A 51 7.47 -33.63 -6.17
C ALA A 51 7.95 -34.67 -7.21
N MET A 52 8.28 -35.87 -6.74
CA MET A 52 8.64 -37.02 -7.59
C MET A 52 7.37 -37.81 -7.92
N VAL A 53 7.04 -37.93 -9.21
CA VAL A 53 5.83 -38.66 -9.67
C VAL A 53 6.11 -40.16 -9.71
N THR A 54 5.41 -40.92 -8.87
CA THR A 54 5.30 -42.39 -8.99
C THR A 54 3.84 -42.82 -8.82
N SER A 55 3.27 -43.35 -9.90
CA SER A 55 1.88 -43.82 -9.94
C SER A 55 1.72 -45.15 -9.21
N LYS A 56 0.59 -45.35 -8.49
CA LYS A 56 0.00 -46.69 -8.36
C LYS A 56 -1.50 -46.66 -8.03
N THR A 57 -2.21 -47.61 -8.63
CA THR A 57 -3.67 -47.78 -8.60
C THR A 57 -4.09 -48.67 -7.43
N THR A 58 -5.21 -48.34 -6.80
CA THR A 58 -6.16 -49.33 -6.23
C THR A 58 -7.57 -48.73 -6.20
N GLU A 59 -8.58 -49.59 -6.17
CA GLU A 59 -9.94 -49.26 -6.61
C GLU A 59 -10.96 -49.16 -5.47
N SER A 60 -12.02 -48.40 -5.73
CA SER A 60 -13.40 -48.64 -5.26
C SER A 60 -13.71 -48.68 -3.75
N LYS A 61 -14.63 -47.82 -3.33
CA LYS A 61 -16.02 -48.28 -3.09
C LYS A 61 -17.03 -47.14 -3.17
N GLN A 62 -18.27 -47.51 -3.47
CA GLN A 62 -19.40 -46.59 -3.59
C GLN A 62 -19.88 -46.15 -2.20
N ASN A 63 -20.48 -44.97 -2.12
CA ASN A 63 -21.77 -44.83 -1.46
C ASN A 63 -22.56 -43.66 -2.06
N SER A 64 -23.86 -43.85 -2.21
CA SER A 64 -24.83 -42.81 -2.57
C SER A 64 -25.32 -42.06 -1.33
N ASN A 65 -25.95 -40.90 -1.51
CA ASN A 65 -27.37 -40.67 -1.18
C ASN A 65 -27.79 -39.21 -1.39
N THR A 66 -29.08 -39.01 -1.73
CA THR A 66 -29.94 -37.81 -1.58
C THR A 66 -29.32 -36.43 -1.86
N GLU A 67 -29.75 -35.71 -2.91
CA GLU A 67 -31.10 -35.13 -3.09
C GLU A 67 -31.51 -34.18 -1.96
N ASP A 68 -31.67 -32.89 -2.29
CA ASP A 68 -32.74 -32.02 -1.74
C ASP A 68 -32.84 -30.74 -2.60
N GLU A 69 -33.70 -30.78 -3.62
CA GLU A 69 -33.98 -29.62 -4.48
C GLU A 69 -35.01 -28.70 -3.81
N SER A 70 -34.56 -27.59 -3.21
CA SER A 70 -35.44 -26.57 -2.61
C SER A 70 -35.81 -25.48 -3.62
N ASN A 71 -36.64 -25.89 -4.58
CA ASN A 71 -37.47 -25.05 -5.44
C ASN A 71 -37.97 -23.75 -4.75
N ILE A 72 -37.65 -22.58 -5.32
CA ILE A 72 -38.21 -21.29 -4.92
C ILE A 72 -39.09 -20.83 -6.08
N ASN A 73 -40.40 -20.75 -5.83
CA ASN A 73 -41.37 -20.38 -6.85
C ASN A 73 -41.21 -18.91 -7.26
N ASP A 74 -41.19 -18.65 -8.57
CA ASP A 74 -41.56 -17.35 -9.12
C ASP A 74 -43.02 -17.03 -8.74
N HIS A 75 -43.31 -15.73 -8.58
CA HIS A 75 -44.66 -15.26 -8.28
C HIS A 75 -45.01 -14.09 -9.17
N ASP A 76 -45.37 -14.41 -10.42
CA ASP A 76 -45.92 -13.45 -11.35
C ASP A 76 -47.21 -12.82 -10.77
N HIS A 77 -47.37 -11.53 -11.03
CA HIS A 77 -48.62 -10.81 -10.78
C HIS A 77 -49.04 -10.11 -12.06
N ASP A 78 -49.91 -10.80 -12.79
CA ASP A 78 -50.64 -10.22 -13.90
C ASP A 78 -51.45 -9.01 -13.41
N HIS A 79 -51.07 -7.83 -13.88
CA HIS A 79 -51.94 -6.67 -13.88
C HIS A 79 -52.34 -6.37 -15.31
N ASP A 80 -53.39 -7.07 -15.73
CA ASP A 80 -54.36 -6.57 -16.70
C ASP A 80 -54.68 -5.11 -16.38
N ASN A 81 -54.51 -4.24 -17.37
CA ASN A 81 -55.15 -2.93 -17.37
C ASN A 81 -55.38 -2.54 -18.83
N SER A 82 -56.64 -2.51 -19.23
CA SER A 82 -57.03 -2.34 -20.63
C SER A 82 -57.04 -0.88 -21.07
N ASP A 83 -57.22 -0.69 -22.38
CA ASP A 83 -57.85 0.49 -23.00
C ASP A 83 -57.34 1.88 -22.56
N ASN A 84 -56.36 2.42 -23.29
CA ASN A 84 -56.22 3.87 -23.45
C ASN A 84 -55.79 4.21 -24.90
N ASP A 85 -56.82 4.48 -25.70
CA ASP A 85 -56.95 5.24 -26.94
C ASP A 85 -55.71 5.80 -27.68
N ASP A 86 -55.84 5.81 -29.02
CA ASP A 86 -54.94 6.44 -29.98
C ASP A 86 -54.67 7.94 -29.69
N ILE A 87 -53.53 8.24 -29.06
CA ILE A 87 -52.89 9.54 -29.17
C ILE A 87 -51.62 9.40 -30.00
N VAL A 88 -51.78 9.56 -31.33
CA VAL A 88 -50.68 9.68 -32.31
C VAL A 88 -49.92 10.99 -32.07
N THR A 89 -49.16 11.01 -30.99
CA THR A 89 -48.27 12.11 -30.62
C THR A 89 -47.14 12.11 -31.64
N GLN A 90 -47.16 13.05 -32.58
CA GLN A 90 -46.12 13.18 -33.57
C GLN A 90 -44.77 13.42 -32.87
N TYR A 91 -43.93 12.39 -32.83
CA TYR A 91 -42.56 12.47 -32.35
C TYR A 91 -41.75 13.33 -33.31
N THR A 92 -41.89 14.65 -33.15
CA THR A 92 -41.14 15.69 -33.84
C THR A 92 -39.68 15.50 -33.47
N ARG A 93 -38.97 14.71 -34.28
CA ARG A 93 -37.57 14.31 -34.08
C ARG A 93 -36.77 15.56 -33.71
N PRO A 94 -36.21 15.66 -32.50
CA PRO A 94 -35.56 16.88 -32.06
C PRO A 94 -34.53 17.31 -33.10
N GLN A 95 -34.67 18.56 -33.58
CA GLN A 95 -33.72 19.17 -34.51
C GLN A 95 -32.31 18.90 -34.01
N HIS A 96 -31.41 18.45 -34.89
CA HIS A 96 -30.06 18.02 -34.52
C HIS A 96 -29.20 19.24 -34.15
N VAL A 97 -29.44 19.78 -32.95
CA VAL A 97 -28.66 20.86 -32.34
C VAL A 97 -27.20 20.45 -32.41
N SER A 98 -26.34 21.38 -32.87
CA SER A 98 -24.93 21.08 -33.06
C SER A 98 -24.34 20.52 -31.75
N THR A 99 -23.56 19.44 -31.87
CA THR A 99 -22.91 18.83 -30.70
C THR A 99 -22.10 19.84 -29.86
N PRO A 100 -21.33 20.81 -30.42
CA PRO A 100 -20.64 21.79 -29.58
C PRO A 100 -21.58 22.75 -28.81
N ASP A 101 -22.75 23.10 -29.35
CA ASP A 101 -23.68 23.98 -28.60
C ASP A 101 -24.36 23.24 -27.44
N ARG A 102 -24.64 21.94 -27.60
CA ARG A 102 -25.07 21.08 -26.48
C ARG A 102 -24.01 21.01 -25.39
N TRP A 103 -22.74 20.85 -25.74
CA TRP A 103 -21.64 20.82 -24.76
C TRP A 103 -21.48 22.16 -24.04
N ARG A 104 -21.50 23.30 -24.75
CA ARG A 104 -21.49 24.64 -24.12
C ARG A 104 -22.58 24.83 -23.06
N VAL A 105 -23.78 24.31 -23.29
CA VAL A 105 -24.89 24.38 -22.31
C VAL A 105 -24.65 23.45 -21.11
N ILE A 106 -24.00 22.29 -21.31
CA ILE A 106 -23.58 21.41 -20.21
C ILE A 106 -22.47 22.09 -19.39
N ASP A 107 -21.43 22.61 -20.03
CA ASP A 107 -20.30 23.28 -19.39
C ASP A 107 -20.76 24.52 -18.60
N ALA A 108 -21.68 25.32 -19.15
CA ALA A 108 -22.27 26.45 -18.44
C ALA A 108 -23.03 26.02 -17.17
N ARG A 109 -23.81 24.93 -17.23
CA ARG A 109 -24.53 24.37 -16.07
C ARG A 109 -23.59 23.73 -15.04
N VAL A 110 -22.52 23.08 -15.48
CA VAL A 110 -21.47 22.53 -14.60
C VAL A 110 -20.73 23.68 -13.93
N ALA A 111 -20.33 24.72 -14.66
CA ALA A 111 -19.70 25.91 -14.12
C ALA A 111 -20.61 26.62 -13.12
N GLU A 112 -21.89 26.86 -13.44
CA GLU A 112 -22.85 27.50 -12.53
C GLU A 112 -23.01 26.73 -11.21
N LYS A 113 -23.17 25.40 -11.26
CA LYS A 113 -23.32 24.55 -10.08
C LYS A 113 -22.02 24.45 -9.26
N THR A 114 -20.88 24.22 -9.91
CA THR A 114 -19.57 24.08 -9.24
C THR A 114 -19.01 25.41 -8.74
N LYS A 115 -19.40 26.56 -9.32
CA LYS A 115 -19.01 27.91 -8.86
C LYS A 115 -19.40 28.15 -7.40
N ARG A 116 -20.49 27.58 -6.89
CA ARG A 116 -20.84 27.65 -5.45
C ARG A 116 -19.90 26.84 -4.54
N TRP A 117 -19.15 25.88 -5.06
CA TRP A 117 -18.14 25.11 -4.32
C TRP A 117 -16.73 25.69 -4.53
N ALA A 118 -16.43 26.25 -5.70
CA ALA A 118 -15.10 26.79 -6.04
C ALA A 118 -14.87 28.27 -5.66
N SER A 119 -15.90 29.13 -5.60
CA SER A 119 -15.70 30.61 -5.53
C SER A 119 -15.11 31.13 -4.22
N LYS A 120 -14.96 30.31 -3.18
CA LYS A 120 -14.26 30.67 -1.94
C LYS A 120 -13.49 29.46 -1.43
N VAL A 121 -12.17 29.57 -1.38
CA VAL A 121 -11.34 28.68 -0.57
C VAL A 121 -11.78 28.88 0.88
N LYS A 122 -12.56 27.93 1.41
CA LYS A 122 -12.90 27.92 2.83
C LYS A 122 -11.63 27.60 3.59
N HIS A 123 -11.10 28.57 4.32
CA HIS A 123 -10.04 28.34 5.29
C HIS A 123 -10.61 27.54 6.47
N VAL A 124 -10.72 26.22 6.28
CA VAL A 124 -11.11 25.29 7.35
C VAL A 124 -10.03 25.39 8.44
N PRO A 125 -10.38 25.73 9.70
CA PRO A 125 -9.40 25.76 10.76
C PRO A 125 -8.85 24.35 10.96
N LEU A 126 -7.56 24.18 10.72
CA LEU A 126 -6.82 22.96 11.04
C LEU A 126 -6.89 22.75 12.55
N HIS A 127 -7.59 21.71 12.97
CA HIS A 127 -7.65 21.31 14.37
C HIS A 127 -6.39 20.52 14.70
N GLU A 128 -5.88 20.66 15.93
CA GLU A 128 -4.77 19.83 16.41
C GLU A 128 -5.20 18.35 16.45
N ASN A 129 -4.36 17.47 15.91
CA ASN A 129 -4.64 16.05 15.86
C ASN A 129 -4.45 15.38 17.23
N THR A 130 -5.50 15.30 18.05
CA THR A 130 -5.44 14.71 19.39
C THR A 130 -5.21 13.19 19.40
N PHE A 131 -5.37 12.49 18.26
CA PHE A 131 -5.12 11.04 18.19
C PHE A 131 -3.66 10.67 18.49
N HIS A 132 -2.71 11.60 18.27
CA HIS A 132 -1.29 11.40 18.53
C HIS A 132 -0.97 11.03 20.00
N LEU A 133 -1.87 11.38 20.93
CA LEU A 133 -1.80 11.07 22.37
C LEU A 133 -2.34 9.67 22.72
N HIS A 134 -3.14 9.08 21.82
CA HIS A 134 -3.90 7.85 22.09
C HIS A 134 -3.49 6.66 21.21
N VAL A 135 -2.75 6.88 20.12
CA VAL A 135 -2.29 5.83 19.17
C VAL A 135 -1.73 4.55 19.85
N ASN A 136 -0.95 4.70 20.93
CA ASN A 136 -0.38 3.57 21.69
C ASN A 136 -1.45 2.59 22.19
N LEU A 137 -2.64 3.08 22.54
CA LEU A 137 -3.77 2.29 23.05
C LEU A 137 -4.44 1.44 21.96
N PHE A 138 -4.15 1.72 20.67
CA PHE A 138 -4.66 0.98 19.52
C PHE A 138 -3.58 0.09 18.89
N VAL A 139 -2.37 0.62 18.68
CA VAL A 139 -1.29 -0.08 17.98
C VAL A 139 -0.75 -1.26 18.80
N TYR A 140 -0.34 -1.05 20.07
CA TYR A 140 0.29 -2.12 20.83
C TYR A 140 -0.65 -3.31 21.12
N PRO A 141 -1.93 -3.12 21.51
CA PRO A 141 -2.85 -4.25 21.65
C PRO A 141 -3.11 -4.99 20.34
N LEU A 142 -3.15 -4.28 19.19
CA LEU A 142 -3.31 -4.93 17.89
C LEU A 142 -2.07 -5.75 17.49
N MET A 143 -0.87 -5.23 17.74
CA MET A 143 0.39 -5.96 17.51
C MET A 143 0.57 -7.16 18.45
N ASP A 144 0.25 -7.02 19.73
CA ASP A 144 0.28 -8.12 20.71
C ASP A 144 -0.66 -9.26 20.28
N ARG A 145 -1.90 -8.93 19.89
CA ARG A 145 -2.84 -9.93 19.36
C ARG A 145 -2.40 -10.50 18.01
N TYR A 146 -1.76 -9.73 17.14
CA TYR A 146 -1.17 -10.24 15.89
C TYR A 146 -0.11 -11.30 16.18
N ILE A 147 0.86 -10.99 17.05
CA ILE A 147 1.96 -11.91 17.42
C ILE A 147 1.41 -13.18 18.08
N GLN A 148 0.49 -13.06 19.04
CA GLN A 148 -0.13 -14.20 19.73
C GLN A 148 -0.91 -15.14 18.80
N ASN A 149 -1.46 -14.63 17.69
CA ASN A 149 -2.31 -15.39 16.76
C ASN A 149 -1.63 -15.60 15.39
N TYR A 150 -0.32 -15.41 15.28
CA TYR A 150 0.39 -15.42 14.00
C TYR A 150 0.19 -16.71 13.19
N SER A 151 0.25 -17.88 13.84
CA SER A 151 0.02 -19.20 13.21
C SER A 151 -1.42 -19.44 12.72
N PHE A 152 -2.39 -18.67 13.22
CA PHE A 152 -3.74 -18.60 12.66
C PHE A 152 -3.76 -17.63 11.47
N LEU A 153 -3.10 -16.48 11.57
CA LEU A 153 -3.05 -15.46 10.51
C LEU A 153 -2.32 -15.94 9.24
N GLU A 154 -1.37 -16.88 9.32
CA GLU A 154 -0.78 -17.56 8.15
C GLU A 154 -1.82 -18.33 7.31
N GLN A 155 -2.89 -18.84 7.95
CA GLN A 155 -3.98 -19.56 7.27
C GLN A 155 -5.02 -18.58 6.68
N PHE A 156 -5.16 -17.38 7.27
CA PHE A 156 -6.13 -16.36 6.89
C PHE A 156 -5.45 -15.12 6.30
N SER A 157 -4.79 -15.28 5.15
CA SER A 157 -3.94 -14.24 4.52
C SER A 157 -4.65 -12.90 4.27
N MET A 158 -5.95 -12.91 3.98
CA MET A 158 -6.77 -11.69 3.87
C MET A 158 -6.86 -10.92 5.20
N LEU A 159 -7.05 -11.61 6.33
CA LEU A 159 -7.12 -10.99 7.65
C LEU A 159 -5.74 -10.47 8.08
N HIS A 160 -4.70 -11.27 7.88
CA HIS A 160 -3.30 -10.91 8.08
C HIS A 160 -2.95 -9.60 7.34
N GLY A 161 -3.20 -9.54 6.03
CA GLY A 161 -2.98 -8.32 5.24
C GLY A 161 -3.79 -7.12 5.73
N ARG A 162 -5.06 -7.33 6.12
CA ARG A 162 -5.89 -6.25 6.70
C ARG A 162 -5.34 -5.72 8.03
N ILE A 163 -4.75 -6.55 8.88
CA ILE A 163 -4.13 -6.09 10.14
C ILE A 163 -2.88 -5.24 9.84
N LEU A 164 -1.98 -5.71 8.95
CA LEU A 164 -0.79 -4.94 8.54
C LEU A 164 -1.16 -3.58 7.93
N PHE A 165 -2.17 -3.57 7.05
CA PHE A 165 -2.70 -2.33 6.46
C PHE A 165 -3.27 -1.39 7.53
N THR A 166 -4.02 -1.93 8.49
CA THR A 166 -4.61 -1.15 9.60
C THR A 166 -3.53 -0.53 10.49
N LEU A 167 -2.47 -1.28 10.79
CA LEU A 167 -1.32 -0.76 11.53
C LEU A 167 -0.63 0.38 10.79
N GLY A 168 -0.43 0.27 9.47
CA GLY A 168 0.06 1.38 8.64
C GLY A 168 -0.83 2.63 8.71
N CYS A 169 -2.15 2.47 8.66
CA CYS A 169 -3.09 3.57 8.84
C CYS A 169 -3.04 4.19 10.25
N LEU A 170 -2.81 3.41 11.30
CA LEU A 170 -2.69 3.91 12.68
C LEU A 170 -1.41 4.75 12.88
N ILE A 171 -0.31 4.39 12.21
CA ILE A 171 0.92 5.22 12.15
C ILE A 171 0.63 6.55 11.46
N GLU A 172 0.03 6.52 10.26
CA GLU A 172 -0.33 7.74 9.52
C GLU A 172 -1.26 8.66 10.32
N CYS A 173 -2.27 8.10 10.98
CA CYS A 173 -3.21 8.85 11.81
C CYS A 173 -2.56 9.46 13.07
N ALA A 174 -1.43 8.92 13.57
CA ALA A 174 -0.69 9.53 14.67
C ALA A 174 0.07 10.80 14.23
N GLY A 175 0.52 10.83 12.97
CA GLY A 175 1.23 11.95 12.37
C GLY A 175 2.68 12.12 12.88
N PRO A 176 3.47 12.97 12.20
CA PRO A 176 4.90 13.14 12.49
C PRO A 176 5.19 13.76 13.86
N TYR A 177 4.20 14.39 14.49
CA TYR A 177 4.34 15.09 15.77
C TYR A 177 4.04 14.21 16.99
N SER A 178 3.65 12.94 16.84
CA SER A 178 3.45 12.07 18.01
C SER A 178 4.79 11.80 18.72
N PRO A 179 4.90 12.00 20.05
CA PRO A 179 6.12 11.72 20.82
C PRO A 179 6.47 10.22 20.89
N HIS A 180 5.66 9.37 20.25
CA HIS A 180 5.84 7.93 20.16
C HIS A 180 6.11 7.44 18.74
N ILE A 181 6.07 8.32 17.72
CA ILE A 181 6.08 7.92 16.30
C ILE A 181 7.30 7.08 15.94
N LEU A 182 8.50 7.46 16.38
CA LEU A 182 9.74 6.76 16.09
C LEU A 182 9.75 5.32 16.64
N ARG A 183 9.23 5.14 17.86
CA ARG A 183 9.12 3.83 18.49
C ARG A 183 8.04 2.98 17.83
N LEU A 184 6.88 3.55 17.53
CA LEU A 184 5.78 2.84 16.86
C LEU A 184 6.21 2.39 15.46
N SER A 185 6.92 3.26 14.73
CA SER A 185 7.51 2.94 13.43
C SER A 185 8.60 1.87 13.53
N LYS A 186 9.45 1.90 14.56
CA LYS A 186 10.41 0.82 14.86
C LYS A 186 9.72 -0.52 15.09
N ASP A 187 8.84 -0.55 16.08
CA ASP A 187 8.20 -1.79 16.53
C ASP A 187 7.34 -2.39 15.39
N LEU A 188 6.68 -1.55 14.56
CA LEU A 188 6.02 -1.99 13.33
C LEU A 188 7.01 -2.46 12.25
N PHE A 189 8.05 -1.68 11.94
CA PHE A 189 9.05 -2.05 10.92
C PHE A 189 9.68 -3.42 11.18
N GLN A 190 10.08 -3.68 12.43
CA GLN A 190 10.67 -4.95 12.85
C GLN A 190 9.69 -6.15 12.76
N MET A 191 8.38 -5.88 12.58
CA MET A 191 7.38 -6.87 12.21
C MET A 191 7.16 -6.99 10.69
N LEU A 192 7.32 -5.89 9.93
CA LEU A 192 7.13 -5.87 8.47
C LEU A 192 8.23 -6.58 7.68
N ILE A 193 9.48 -6.56 8.14
CA ILE A 193 10.63 -7.17 7.43
C ILE A 193 10.41 -8.65 7.09
N CYS A 194 9.71 -9.39 7.96
CA CYS A 194 9.35 -10.79 7.76
C CYS A 194 8.34 -11.05 6.63
N HIS A 195 7.81 -9.99 5.99
CA HIS A 195 6.65 -10.08 5.10
C HIS A 195 6.85 -9.42 3.72
N PHE A 196 8.04 -8.86 3.41
CA PHE A 196 8.35 -8.31 2.08
C PHE A 196 8.28 -9.36 0.97
N ASN A 197 8.86 -10.55 1.20
CA ASN A 197 8.89 -11.68 0.26
C ASN A 197 7.76 -12.71 0.50
N HIS A 198 6.69 -12.33 1.20
CA HIS A 198 5.60 -13.25 1.54
C HIS A 198 4.87 -13.79 0.28
N PRO A 199 4.56 -15.09 0.14
CA PRO A 199 4.02 -15.66 -1.11
C PRO A 199 2.68 -15.08 -1.54
N LYS A 200 1.84 -14.65 -0.59
CA LYS A 200 0.53 -14.02 -0.86
C LYS A 200 0.67 -12.52 -1.13
N ALA A 201 0.18 -12.06 -2.28
CA ALA A 201 0.33 -10.66 -2.73
C ALA A 201 -0.41 -9.66 -1.85
N GLU A 202 -1.57 -10.02 -1.30
CA GLU A 202 -2.37 -9.17 -0.40
C GLU A 202 -1.62 -8.81 0.90
N ILE A 203 -0.72 -9.68 1.35
CA ILE A 203 0.18 -9.40 2.48
C ILE A 203 1.31 -8.48 2.01
N ARG A 204 2.02 -8.79 0.91
CA ARG A 204 3.08 -7.92 0.37
C ARG A 204 2.60 -6.48 0.12
N ARG A 205 1.44 -6.31 -0.52
CA ARG A 205 0.78 -4.99 -0.69
C ARG A 205 0.64 -4.26 0.64
N SER A 206 0.13 -4.94 1.66
CA SER A 206 -0.10 -4.36 2.98
C SER A 206 1.19 -4.05 3.71
N THR A 207 2.24 -4.87 3.52
CA THR A 207 3.58 -4.66 4.07
C THR A 207 4.25 -3.43 3.45
N TYR A 208 4.27 -3.32 2.11
CA TYR A 208 4.86 -2.15 1.44
C TYR A 208 4.03 -0.87 1.64
N PHE A 209 2.70 -0.99 1.79
CA PHE A 209 1.85 0.13 2.21
C PHE A 209 2.21 0.59 3.64
N ALA A 210 2.32 -0.32 4.61
CA ALA A 210 2.68 0.02 5.98
C ALA A 210 4.10 0.60 6.07
N LEU A 211 5.05 0.10 5.28
CA LEU A 211 6.37 0.71 5.11
C LEU A 211 6.24 2.13 4.55
N ALA A 212 5.49 2.35 3.48
CA ALA A 212 5.26 3.70 2.94
C ALA A 212 4.67 4.67 3.97
N LYS A 213 3.79 4.19 4.88
CA LYS A 213 3.26 5.00 5.99
C LYS A 213 4.26 5.28 7.10
N ILE A 214 5.21 4.38 7.36
CA ILE A 214 6.38 4.69 8.21
C ILE A 214 7.23 5.78 7.55
N LEU A 215 7.58 5.61 6.27
CA LEU A 215 8.43 6.55 5.52
C LEU A 215 7.80 7.93 5.29
N SER A 216 6.46 8.02 5.26
CA SER A 216 5.75 9.30 5.15
C SER A 216 5.54 10.02 6.48
N THR A 217 5.68 9.32 7.62
CA THR A 217 5.29 9.84 8.95
C THR A 217 6.47 10.00 9.89
N CYS A 218 7.48 9.12 9.82
CA CYS A 218 8.81 9.39 10.36
C CYS A 218 9.66 10.05 9.28
N PRO A 219 10.18 11.28 9.50
CA PRO A 219 11.17 11.88 8.61
C PRO A 219 12.33 10.92 8.37
N ILE A 220 12.58 10.61 7.10
CA ILE A 220 13.52 9.57 6.68
C ILE A 220 14.97 9.85 7.10
N ASN A 221 15.35 11.12 7.28
CA ASN A 221 16.63 11.49 7.88
C ASN A 221 16.76 11.02 9.35
N ILE A 222 15.67 11.07 10.14
CA ILE A 222 15.67 10.52 11.51
C ILE A 222 15.83 9.00 11.46
N LEU A 223 15.11 8.32 10.56
CA LEU A 223 15.24 6.86 10.38
C LEU A 223 16.66 6.45 9.95
N LEU A 224 17.35 7.26 9.13
CA LEU A 224 18.71 6.99 8.68
C LEU A 224 19.79 7.22 9.77
N HIS A 225 19.46 7.87 10.89
CA HIS A 225 20.32 7.89 12.08
C HIS A 225 20.08 6.71 13.04
N GLU A 226 18.97 5.98 12.89
CA GLU A 226 18.61 4.87 13.76
C GLU A 226 19.29 3.56 13.36
N GLU A 227 20.07 2.98 14.27
CA GLU A 227 20.86 1.76 14.02
C GLU A 227 20.01 0.57 13.54
N TRP A 228 18.82 0.40 14.12
CA TRP A 228 17.90 -0.70 13.80
C TRP A 228 17.27 -0.60 12.40
N PHE A 229 17.30 0.59 11.79
CA PHE A 229 16.83 0.80 10.42
C PHE A 229 18.00 0.66 9.44
N MET A 230 19.16 1.24 9.78
CA MET A 230 20.38 1.15 9.00
C MET A 230 20.95 -0.27 8.87
N GLN A 231 20.72 -1.14 9.86
CA GLN A 231 21.10 -2.56 9.78
C GLN A 231 20.34 -3.31 8.68
N GLU A 232 19.06 -3.00 8.47
CA GLU A 232 18.22 -3.65 7.46
C GLU A 232 18.21 -2.90 6.12
N TRP A 233 18.62 -1.62 6.08
CA TRP A 233 18.57 -0.72 4.92
C TRP A 233 18.89 -1.36 3.57
N THR A 234 20.02 -2.05 3.49
CA THR A 234 20.51 -2.66 2.24
C THR A 234 19.63 -3.85 1.81
N GLY A 235 19.07 -4.58 2.77
CA GLY A 235 18.03 -5.59 2.55
C GLY A 235 16.73 -4.97 2.06
N ILE A 236 16.22 -3.92 2.72
CA ILE A 236 14.98 -3.22 2.32
C ILE A 236 15.09 -2.71 0.88
N VAL A 237 16.19 -2.03 0.52
CA VAL A 237 16.40 -1.46 -0.82
C VAL A 237 16.52 -2.57 -1.87
N SER A 238 17.19 -3.69 -1.55
CA SER A 238 17.27 -4.87 -2.41
C SER A 238 15.90 -5.51 -2.64
N ASP A 239 15.13 -5.77 -1.57
CA ASP A 239 13.79 -6.36 -1.63
C ASP A 239 12.81 -5.47 -2.41
N LEU A 240 12.86 -4.15 -2.18
CA LEU A 240 12.06 -3.19 -2.95
C LEU A 240 12.47 -3.13 -4.42
N GLY A 241 13.77 -3.15 -4.72
CA GLY A 241 14.30 -3.17 -6.09
C GLY A 241 13.86 -4.44 -6.83
N ASN A 242 13.94 -5.58 -6.16
CA ASN A 242 13.45 -6.87 -6.65
C ASN A 242 11.92 -6.84 -6.85
N ALA A 243 11.15 -6.41 -5.85
CA ALA A 243 9.69 -6.33 -5.94
C ALA A 243 9.24 -5.39 -7.07
N MET A 244 9.82 -4.19 -7.18
CA MET A 244 9.53 -3.23 -8.25
C MET A 244 9.80 -3.81 -9.65
N LYS A 245 10.88 -4.57 -9.83
CA LYS A 245 11.27 -5.19 -11.11
C LYS A 245 10.44 -6.45 -11.42
N ASN A 246 10.21 -7.32 -10.44
CA ASN A 246 9.86 -8.74 -10.64
C ASN A 246 8.55 -9.22 -9.99
N ASP A 247 7.90 -8.45 -9.11
CA ASP A 247 6.66 -8.93 -8.47
C ASP A 247 5.54 -9.10 -9.51
N PRO A 248 4.79 -10.23 -9.55
CA PRO A 248 3.68 -10.38 -10.48
C PRO A 248 2.57 -9.32 -10.30
N ASP A 249 2.38 -8.79 -9.09
CA ASP A 249 1.28 -7.90 -8.75
C ASP A 249 1.59 -6.40 -8.99
N VAL A 250 0.75 -5.72 -9.78
CA VAL A 250 0.99 -4.31 -10.16
C VAL A 250 0.97 -3.36 -8.94
N PRO A 251 -0.02 -3.42 -8.02
CA PRO A 251 0.01 -2.65 -6.78
C PRO A 251 1.26 -2.86 -5.91
N VAL A 252 1.82 -4.07 -5.84
CA VAL A 252 3.10 -4.29 -5.15
C VAL A 252 4.24 -3.54 -5.85
N ARG A 253 4.37 -3.66 -7.17
CA ARG A 253 5.43 -2.96 -7.93
C ARG A 253 5.35 -1.44 -7.77
N ASP A 254 4.14 -0.89 -7.73
CA ASP A 254 3.92 0.55 -7.60
C ASP A 254 4.18 1.07 -6.17
N LEU A 255 3.79 0.32 -5.13
CA LEU A 255 4.15 0.62 -3.74
C LEU A 255 5.65 0.50 -3.51
N ALA A 256 6.29 -0.53 -4.07
CA ALA A 256 7.74 -0.72 -3.97
C ALA A 256 8.51 0.45 -4.60
N ARG A 257 8.09 0.88 -5.80
CA ARG A 257 8.62 2.09 -6.47
C ARG A 257 8.41 3.35 -5.63
N HIS A 258 7.25 3.50 -4.98
CA HIS A 258 6.99 4.66 -4.13
C HIS A 258 7.96 4.74 -2.95
N CYS A 259 8.21 3.62 -2.24
CA CYS A 259 9.20 3.56 -1.17
C CYS A 259 10.61 3.88 -1.67
N LEU A 260 11.03 3.33 -2.82
CA LEU A 260 12.33 3.64 -3.44
C LEU A 260 12.48 5.13 -3.79
N VAL A 261 11.42 5.79 -4.29
CA VAL A 261 11.46 7.23 -4.59
C VAL A 261 11.53 8.09 -3.31
N VAL A 262 11.02 7.61 -2.18
CA VAL A 262 11.24 8.28 -0.88
C VAL A 262 12.68 8.06 -0.41
N PHE A 263 13.23 6.86 -0.59
CA PHE A 263 14.63 6.57 -0.24
C PHE A 263 15.66 7.31 -1.10
N ASP A 264 15.49 7.37 -2.42
CA ASP A 264 16.37 8.11 -3.33
C ASP A 264 16.46 9.60 -2.94
N LYS A 265 15.32 10.23 -2.63
CA LYS A 265 15.26 11.60 -2.13
C LYS A 265 15.91 11.76 -0.76
N ALA A 266 15.84 10.75 0.09
CA ALA A 266 16.51 10.77 1.38
C ALA A 266 18.02 10.68 1.25
N THR A 267 18.51 9.74 0.43
CA THR A 267 19.94 9.59 0.14
C THR A 267 20.49 10.77 -0.62
N LYS A 268 19.71 11.45 -1.47
CA LYS A 268 20.10 12.70 -2.12
C LYS A 268 20.14 13.88 -1.14
N ASN A 269 19.24 13.95 -0.15
CA ASN A 269 19.31 14.97 0.91
C ASN A 269 20.46 14.73 1.91
N ILE A 270 20.71 13.47 2.29
CA ILE A 270 21.92 13.01 3.01
C ILE A 270 23.09 12.77 2.02
N GLN A 271 22.95 13.31 0.82
CA GLN A 271 24.04 13.65 -0.08
C GLN A 271 24.05 15.17 -0.36
N ASN A 272 23.59 16.04 0.56
CA ASN A 272 23.69 17.49 0.46
C ASN A 272 24.23 18.25 1.72
N ASP A 273 24.99 17.59 2.63
CA ASP A 273 25.49 18.13 3.92
C ASP A 273 27.04 18.23 4.12
N ASP A 274 27.91 17.31 3.63
CA ASP A 274 29.42 17.36 3.80
C ASP A 274 29.96 18.73 3.41
N LEU A 275 29.48 19.28 2.30
CA LEU A 275 29.99 20.55 1.81
C LEU A 275 29.45 21.75 2.62
N PHE A 276 28.80 21.47 3.76
CA PHE A 276 28.46 22.39 4.83
C PHE A 276 29.05 21.99 6.22
N ILE A 277 29.97 21.00 6.30
CA ILE A 277 30.75 20.65 7.51
C ILE A 277 32.27 20.69 7.24
#